data_AF-A0A4Q9XXF6-F1
#
_entry.id   AF-A0A4Q9XXF6-F1
#
_cell.length_a   1.000
_cell.length_b   1.000
_cell.length_c   1.000
_cell.angle_alpha   90.00
_cell.angle_beta   90.00
_cell.angle_gamma   90.00
#
_symmetry.space_group_name_H-M   'P 1'
#
loop_
_entity.id
_entity.type
_entity.pdbx_description
1 polymer ?
#
loop_
_entity_poly.entity_id
_entity_poly.type
_entity_poly.pdbx_seq_one_letter_code
_entity_poly.pdbx_strand_id
1 'polypeptide(L)'
;WRHNWAASVNQALEQKSIPDRISEKSFVEQGIADTPMQHEGINSKRHERKAFNQQVKNYRKSQAGYKNMQEKVVNQGHLDSLSKHFSFNEKKVVKELSHELKTYISLESLDDKRRMLFNWKNSTLIKHAVGEDVTKQLLTINQQESSLKKADELLNKVVDRTTKKLYPELDFEQTTAAERRELIKETNSEQTIFKGSELNERLMNIRDDLL
;
A
#
# COMPACT_ATOMS: atom_id res chain seq x y z
N TRP A 1 -6.47 37.11 10.95
CA TRP A 1 -6.96 37.36 9.57
C TRP A 1 -6.75 36.16 8.64
N ARG A 2 -5.55 35.56 8.56
CA ARG A 2 -5.29 34.36 7.72
C ARG A 2 -6.20 33.17 8.02
N HIS A 3 -6.36 32.85 9.30
CA HIS A 3 -7.25 31.78 9.75
C HIS A 3 -8.72 32.03 9.32
N ASN A 4 -9.25 33.22 9.60
CA ASN A 4 -10.62 33.59 9.23
C ASN A 4 -10.83 33.57 7.71
N TRP A 5 -9.81 33.95 6.93
CA TRP A 5 -9.85 33.85 5.48
C TRP A 5 -9.92 32.40 5.00
N ALA A 6 -9.06 31.51 5.54
CA ALA A 6 -9.10 30.08 5.22
C ALA A 6 -10.46 29.44 5.58
N ALA A 7 -11.00 29.76 6.77
CA ALA A 7 -12.31 29.30 7.21
C ALA A 7 -13.44 29.76 6.27
N SER A 8 -13.46 31.04 5.89
CA SER A 8 -14.47 31.60 4.98
C SER A 8 -14.40 30.99 3.57
N VAL A 9 -13.20 30.76 3.03
CA VAL A 9 -13.02 30.11 1.73
C VAL A 9 -13.47 28.64 1.80
N ASN A 10 -13.11 27.91 2.85
CA ASN A 10 -13.54 26.52 3.01
C ASN A 10 -15.05 26.38 3.10
N GLN A 11 -15.72 27.31 3.79
CA GLN A 11 -17.19 27.38 3.83
C GLN A 11 -17.79 27.59 2.43
N ALA A 12 -17.20 28.46 1.61
CA ALA A 12 -17.65 28.68 0.23
C ALA A 12 -17.39 27.48 -0.69
N LEU A 13 -16.28 26.76 -0.50
CA LEU A 13 -15.97 25.52 -1.25
C LEU A 13 -16.96 24.40 -0.90
N GLU A 14 -17.29 24.28 0.39
CA GLU A 14 -18.26 23.32 0.90
C GLU A 14 -19.68 23.58 0.36
N GLN A 15 -20.14 24.84 0.37
CA GLN A 15 -21.42 25.23 -0.23
C GLN A 15 -21.51 24.88 -1.72
N LYS A 16 -20.38 24.87 -2.43
CA LYS A 16 -20.29 24.52 -3.85
C LYS A 16 -20.01 23.03 -4.09
N SER A 17 -20.01 22.20 -3.04
CA SER A 17 -19.67 20.78 -3.12
C SER A 17 -18.28 20.51 -3.73
N ILE A 18 -17.34 21.43 -3.54
CA ILE A 18 -15.94 21.25 -3.96
C ILE A 18 -15.19 20.59 -2.79
N PRO A 19 -14.54 19.44 -3.00
CA PRO A 19 -13.87 18.69 -1.91
C PRO A 19 -12.57 19.34 -1.44
N ASP A 20 -12.00 20.26 -2.22
CA ASP A 20 -10.75 20.95 -1.87
C ASP A 20 -10.91 21.76 -0.57
N ARG A 21 -9.85 21.77 0.23
CA ARG A 21 -9.75 22.57 1.46
C ARG A 21 -8.41 23.29 1.46
N ILE A 22 -8.41 24.52 1.99
CA ILE A 22 -7.20 25.31 2.17
C ILE A 22 -6.89 25.46 3.66
N SER A 23 -5.60 25.65 3.95
CA SER A 23 -5.09 25.86 5.29
C SER A 23 -4.13 27.03 5.29
N GLU A 24 -4.18 27.84 6.35
CA GLU A 24 -3.22 28.90 6.62
C GLU A 24 -1.86 28.38 7.11
N LYS A 25 -1.82 27.11 7.54
CA LYS A 25 -0.63 26.47 8.09
C LYS A 25 0.37 26.16 6.97
N SER A 26 1.65 26.26 7.29
CA SER A 26 2.72 25.77 6.42
C SER A 26 2.62 24.26 6.23
N PHE A 27 3.26 23.73 5.18
CA PHE A 27 3.34 22.27 4.99
C PHE A 27 3.99 21.57 6.18
N VAL A 28 5.00 22.19 6.80
CA VAL A 28 5.65 21.68 8.03
C VAL A 28 4.65 21.54 9.18
N GLU A 29 3.83 22.56 9.43
CA GLU A 29 2.81 22.54 10.48
C GLU A 29 1.64 21.59 10.17
N GLN A 30 1.48 21.20 8.91
CA GLN A 30 0.52 20.19 8.47
C GLN A 30 1.11 18.77 8.47
N GLY A 31 2.40 18.60 8.81
CA GLY A 31 3.10 17.32 8.73
C GLY A 31 3.37 16.86 7.29
N ILE A 32 3.29 17.76 6.31
CA ILE A 32 3.53 17.48 4.90
C ILE A 32 5.01 17.72 4.61
N ALA A 33 5.75 16.63 4.38
CA ALA A 33 7.16 16.67 3.97
C ALA A 33 7.30 16.96 2.46
N ASP A 34 6.91 18.16 2.03
CA ASP A 34 7.01 18.60 0.63
C ASP A 34 7.29 20.12 0.54
N THR A 35 7.68 20.58 -0.63
CA THR A 35 7.95 22.00 -0.91
C THR A 35 6.71 22.66 -1.53
N PRO A 36 6.14 23.72 -0.92
CA PRO A 36 4.99 24.41 -1.48
C PRO A 36 5.36 25.19 -2.75
N MET A 37 4.49 25.14 -3.76
CA MET A 37 4.61 25.98 -4.95
C MET A 37 4.16 27.41 -4.64
N GLN A 38 4.68 28.38 -5.40
CA GLN A 38 4.36 29.79 -5.23
C GLN A 38 3.30 30.24 -6.24
N HIS A 39 2.36 31.07 -5.83
CA HIS A 39 1.43 31.69 -6.77
C HIS A 39 2.20 32.61 -7.74
N GLU A 40 2.04 32.42 -9.06
CA GLU A 40 2.86 33.11 -10.06
C GLU A 40 2.54 34.60 -10.19
N GLY A 41 1.28 35.01 -10.03
CA GLY A 41 0.82 36.40 -10.15
C GLY A 41 1.23 37.12 -11.45
N ILE A 42 0.91 38.42 -11.56
CA ILE A 42 1.30 39.28 -12.69
C ILE A 42 2.17 40.40 -12.14
N ASN A 43 3.47 40.13 -11.96
CA ASN A 43 4.46 41.15 -11.60
C ASN A 43 5.85 40.78 -12.19
N SER A 44 6.86 41.63 -11.95
CA SER A 44 8.23 41.44 -12.42
C SER A 44 8.88 40.12 -11.98
N LYS A 45 8.51 39.59 -10.81
CA LYS A 45 9.01 38.31 -10.27
C LYS A 45 8.27 37.07 -10.80
N ARG A 46 7.37 37.22 -11.78
CA ARG A 46 6.61 36.10 -12.37
C ARG A 46 7.53 35.04 -12.97
N HIS A 47 8.57 35.46 -13.69
CA HIS A 47 9.48 34.54 -14.36
C HIS A 47 10.26 33.66 -13.36
N GLU A 48 10.75 34.26 -12.27
CA GLU A 48 11.44 33.56 -11.19
C GLU A 48 10.53 32.53 -10.50
N ARG A 49 9.28 32.92 -10.17
CA ARG A 49 8.31 32.04 -9.53
C ARG A 49 7.86 30.89 -10.42
N LYS A 50 7.69 31.15 -11.72
CA LYS A 50 7.41 30.12 -12.73
C LYS A 50 8.56 29.12 -12.85
N ALA A 51 9.81 29.61 -12.87
CA ALA A 51 11.00 28.75 -12.89
C ALA A 51 11.10 27.89 -11.62
N PHE A 52 10.87 28.48 -10.44
CA PHE A 52 10.81 27.77 -9.17
C PHE A 52 9.73 26.69 -9.14
N ASN A 53 8.49 27.02 -9.54
CA ASN A 53 7.41 26.03 -9.62
C ASN A 53 7.73 24.89 -10.57
N GLN A 54 8.41 25.17 -11.68
CA GLN A 54 8.85 24.13 -12.61
C GLN A 54 9.90 23.20 -11.97
N GLN A 55 10.84 23.74 -11.20
CA GLN A 55 11.80 22.94 -10.43
C GLN A 55 11.10 22.06 -9.39
N VAL A 56 10.15 22.60 -8.62
CA VAL A 56 9.36 21.83 -7.64
C VAL A 56 8.59 20.71 -8.33
N LYS A 57 7.95 20.98 -9.49
CA LYS A 57 7.25 19.94 -10.28
C LYS A 57 8.20 18.86 -10.78
N ASN A 58 9.36 19.24 -11.28
CA ASN A 58 10.37 18.30 -11.77
C ASN A 58 10.90 17.44 -10.61
N TYR A 59 11.19 18.04 -9.46
CA TYR A 59 11.61 17.33 -8.26
C TYR A 59 10.56 16.30 -7.80
N ARG A 60 9.28 16.69 -7.72
CA ARG A 60 8.18 15.76 -7.39
C ARG A 60 8.06 14.61 -8.38
N LYS A 61 8.18 14.90 -9.68
CA LYS A 61 8.19 13.86 -10.72
C LYS A 61 9.36 12.90 -10.56
N SER A 62 10.55 13.42 -10.27
CA SER A 62 11.74 12.61 -10.04
C SER A 62 11.63 11.77 -8.77
N GLN A 63 11.08 12.32 -7.67
CA GLN A 63 10.83 11.55 -6.44
C GLN A 63 9.78 10.46 -6.63
N ALA A 64 8.67 10.76 -7.31
CA ALA A 64 7.66 9.75 -7.64
C ALA A 64 8.23 8.69 -8.59
N GLY A 65 9.05 9.09 -9.56
CA GLY A 65 9.78 8.19 -10.44
C GLY A 65 10.76 7.30 -9.68
N TYR A 66 11.50 7.86 -8.72
CA TYR A 66 12.41 7.11 -7.86
C TYR A 66 11.66 6.13 -6.96
N LYS A 67 10.57 6.54 -6.30
CA LYS A 67 9.71 5.62 -5.52
C LYS A 67 9.16 4.49 -6.39
N ASN A 68 8.59 4.82 -7.55
CA ASN A 68 8.09 3.80 -8.48
C ASN A 68 9.20 2.88 -9.01
N MET A 69 10.41 3.40 -9.21
CA MET A 69 11.56 2.61 -9.67
C MET A 69 12.14 1.76 -8.54
N GLN A 70 12.16 2.27 -7.31
CA GLN A 70 12.52 1.52 -6.11
C GLN A 70 11.49 0.42 -5.86
N GLU A 71 10.19 0.70 -5.95
CA GLU A 71 9.14 -0.32 -5.96
C GLU A 71 9.36 -1.32 -7.09
N LYS A 72 9.70 -0.90 -8.31
CA LYS A 72 10.01 -1.83 -9.42
C LYS A 72 11.27 -2.66 -9.18
N VAL A 73 12.32 -2.11 -8.59
CA VAL A 73 13.58 -2.79 -8.28
C VAL A 73 13.39 -3.74 -7.10
N VAL A 74 12.62 -3.35 -6.08
CA VAL A 74 12.13 -4.23 -5.02
C VAL A 74 11.29 -5.35 -5.65
N ASN A 75 10.35 -5.03 -6.54
CA ASN A 75 9.53 -6.02 -7.25
C ASN A 75 10.33 -6.90 -8.25
N GLN A 76 11.48 -6.46 -8.75
CA GLN A 76 12.38 -7.23 -9.62
C GLN A 76 13.42 -8.04 -8.82
N GLY A 77 13.85 -7.55 -7.67
CA GLY A 77 14.80 -8.18 -6.75
C GLY A 77 14.13 -9.19 -5.83
N HIS A 78 12.86 -8.98 -5.47
CA HIS A 78 11.98 -9.99 -4.91
C HIS A 78 11.54 -10.95 -6.01
N LEU A 79 12.47 -11.80 -6.45
CA LEU A 79 12.11 -13.20 -6.62
C LEU A 79 11.72 -13.68 -5.22
N ASP A 80 10.47 -13.39 -4.80
CA ASP A 80 9.87 -13.93 -3.58
C ASP A 80 10.33 -15.37 -3.48
N SER A 81 10.92 -15.80 -2.36
CA SER A 81 11.30 -17.20 -2.19
C SER A 81 10.11 -18.10 -2.52
N LEU A 82 8.90 -17.65 -2.15
CA LEU A 82 7.60 -18.23 -2.48
C LEU A 82 7.41 -18.46 -4.00
N SER A 83 7.91 -17.58 -4.87
CA SER A 83 7.83 -17.73 -6.33
C SER A 83 8.52 -19.01 -6.84
N LYS A 84 9.63 -19.39 -6.20
CA LYS A 84 10.37 -20.63 -6.49
C LYS A 84 9.61 -21.87 -6.02
N HIS A 85 8.69 -21.70 -5.07
CA HIS A 85 7.91 -22.78 -4.50
C HIS A 85 6.56 -22.99 -5.18
N PHE A 86 6.10 -22.11 -6.07
CA PHE A 86 4.89 -22.35 -6.85
C PHE A 86 5.05 -23.55 -7.80
N SER A 87 4.06 -24.44 -7.81
CA SER A 87 3.91 -25.44 -8.86
C SER A 87 3.57 -24.79 -10.21
N PHE A 88 3.73 -25.54 -11.30
CA PHE A 88 3.42 -25.04 -12.65
C PHE A 88 1.99 -24.48 -12.77
N ASN A 89 1.00 -25.19 -12.23
CA ASN A 89 -0.39 -24.75 -12.25
C ASN A 89 -0.61 -23.52 -11.37
N GLU A 90 0.03 -23.45 -10.20
CA GLU A 90 -0.08 -22.30 -9.29
C GLU A 90 0.50 -21.04 -9.95
N LYS A 91 1.57 -21.13 -10.75
CA LYS A 91 2.12 -19.98 -11.50
C LYS A 91 1.12 -19.40 -12.50
N LYS A 92 0.29 -20.24 -13.13
CA LYS A 92 -0.79 -19.78 -14.02
C LYS A 92 -1.84 -19.00 -13.22
N VAL A 93 -2.26 -19.55 -12.08
CA VAL A 93 -3.22 -18.89 -11.17
C VAL A 93 -2.67 -17.56 -10.66
N VAL A 94 -1.39 -17.48 -10.28
CA VAL A 94 -0.72 -16.24 -9.89
C VAL A 94 -0.81 -15.19 -11.00
N LYS A 95 -0.54 -15.57 -12.26
CA LYS A 95 -0.62 -14.67 -13.40
C LYS A 95 -2.04 -14.13 -13.61
N GLU A 96 -3.05 -14.99 -13.51
CA GLU A 96 -4.46 -14.62 -13.63
C GLU A 96 -4.87 -13.64 -12.52
N LEU A 97 -4.57 -13.99 -11.25
CA LEU A 97 -4.87 -13.16 -10.09
C LEU A 97 -4.13 -11.82 -10.13
N SER A 98 -2.88 -11.80 -10.60
CA SER A 98 -2.13 -10.56 -10.78
C SER A 98 -2.80 -9.62 -11.78
N HIS A 99 -3.32 -10.18 -12.88
CA HIS A 99 -4.04 -9.40 -13.87
C HIS A 99 -5.40 -8.90 -13.36
N GLU A 100 -6.11 -9.69 -12.56
CA GLU A 100 -7.38 -9.31 -11.94
C GLU A 100 -7.16 -8.21 -10.90
N LEU A 101 -6.23 -8.40 -9.96
CA LEU A 101 -5.95 -7.47 -8.87
C LEU A 101 -5.13 -6.25 -9.31
N LYS A 102 -4.57 -6.26 -10.53
CA LYS A 102 -3.66 -5.22 -11.05
C LYS A 102 -2.48 -4.96 -10.10
N THR A 103 -2.00 -6.01 -9.45
CA THR A 103 -0.88 -5.97 -8.51
C THR A 103 -0.06 -7.25 -8.63
N TYR A 104 1.18 -7.22 -8.16
CA TYR A 104 1.96 -8.44 -8.00
C TYR A 104 1.35 -9.31 -6.89
N ILE A 105 1.60 -10.62 -6.90
CA ILE A 105 1.12 -11.53 -5.86
C ILE A 105 2.30 -11.87 -4.94
N SER A 106 2.47 -11.07 -3.89
CA SER A 106 3.39 -11.29 -2.76
C SER A 106 2.66 -11.07 -1.44
N LEU A 107 3.25 -11.52 -0.33
CA LEU A 107 2.68 -11.29 1.00
C LEU A 107 2.47 -9.79 1.28
N GLU A 108 3.48 -8.96 0.99
CA GLU A 108 3.45 -7.50 1.20
C GLU A 108 2.44 -6.79 0.29
N SER A 109 2.46 -7.11 -1.01
CA SER A 109 1.59 -6.44 -1.98
C SER A 109 0.11 -6.77 -1.78
N LEU A 110 -0.22 -7.95 -1.25
CA LEU A 110 -1.61 -8.30 -0.90
C LEU A 110 -2.07 -7.55 0.36
N ASP A 111 -1.20 -7.34 1.35
CA ASP A 111 -1.52 -6.55 2.55
C ASP A 111 -1.83 -5.09 2.17
N ASP A 112 -1.00 -4.49 1.32
CA ASP A 112 -1.26 -3.14 0.78
C ASP A 112 -2.55 -3.09 -0.04
N LYS A 113 -2.76 -4.08 -0.91
CA LYS A 113 -3.98 -4.17 -1.72
C LYS A 113 -5.22 -4.29 -0.83
N ARG A 114 -5.16 -5.05 0.27
CA ARG A 114 -6.24 -5.19 1.24
C ARG A 114 -6.58 -3.85 1.89
N ARG A 115 -5.57 -3.10 2.34
CA ARG A 115 -5.76 -1.77 2.93
C ARG A 115 -6.35 -0.78 1.92
N MET A 116 -5.90 -0.81 0.68
CA MET A 116 -6.46 0.01 -0.41
C MET A 116 -7.93 -0.34 -0.70
N LEU A 117 -8.28 -1.63 -0.80
CA LEU A 117 -9.65 -2.08 -1.05
C LEU A 117 -10.57 -1.70 0.11
N PHE A 118 -10.12 -1.84 1.36
CA PHE A 118 -10.88 -1.41 2.54
C PHE A 118 -11.19 0.09 2.49
N ASN A 119 -10.18 0.92 2.24
CA ASN A 119 -10.35 2.37 2.14
C ASN A 119 -11.27 2.76 0.96
N TRP A 120 -11.09 2.10 -0.19
CA TRP A 120 -11.95 2.33 -1.36
C TRP A 120 -13.40 1.96 -1.08
N LYS A 121 -13.64 0.79 -0.47
CA LYS A 121 -14.97 0.34 -0.05
C LYS A 121 -15.63 1.32 0.90
N ASN A 122 -14.92 1.76 1.93
CA ASN A 122 -15.47 2.74 2.88
C ASN A 122 -15.83 4.06 2.20
N SER A 123 -14.97 4.57 1.31
CA SER A 123 -15.25 5.78 0.54
C SER A 123 -16.48 5.61 -0.36
N THR A 124 -16.60 4.47 -1.04
CA THR A 124 -17.75 4.16 -1.91
C THR A 124 -19.05 4.02 -1.11
N LEU A 125 -19.02 3.43 0.08
CA LEU A 125 -20.19 3.33 0.97
C LEU A 125 -20.64 4.70 1.47
N ILE A 126 -19.72 5.60 1.80
CA ILE A 126 -20.05 6.98 2.17
C ILE A 126 -20.75 7.68 0.99
N LYS A 127 -20.23 7.55 -0.24
CA LYS A 127 -20.86 8.12 -1.44
C LYS A 127 -22.26 7.57 -1.70
N HIS A 128 -22.45 6.26 -1.52
CA HIS A 128 -23.77 5.63 -1.60
C HIS A 128 -24.75 6.23 -0.60
N ALA A 129 -24.32 6.45 0.65
CA ALA A 129 -25.15 7.04 1.70
C ALA A 129 -25.57 8.49 1.39
N VAL A 130 -24.78 9.23 0.61
CA VAL A 130 -25.08 10.59 0.15
C VAL A 130 -25.93 10.59 -1.14
N GLY A 131 -26.30 9.40 -1.65
CA GLY A 131 -27.23 9.24 -2.78
C GLY A 131 -26.55 9.14 -4.15
N GLU A 132 -25.22 8.95 -4.22
CA GLU A 132 -24.53 8.69 -5.50
C GLU A 132 -24.77 7.24 -5.98
N ASP A 133 -24.99 7.05 -7.29
CA ASP A 133 -24.99 5.71 -7.89
C ASP A 133 -23.57 5.14 -7.94
N VAL A 134 -23.34 4.13 -7.10
CA VAL A 134 -22.06 3.43 -6.99
C VAL A 134 -22.15 1.94 -7.35
N THR A 135 -23.24 1.50 -7.97
CA THR A 135 -23.51 0.08 -8.27
C THR A 135 -22.33 -0.61 -8.98
N LYS A 136 -21.80 0.00 -10.05
CA LYS A 136 -20.63 -0.50 -10.79
C LYS A 136 -19.36 -0.55 -9.94
N GLN A 137 -19.17 0.42 -9.05
CA GLN A 137 -17.99 0.46 -8.17
C GLN A 137 -18.07 -0.67 -7.14
N LEU A 138 -19.23 -0.87 -6.51
CA LEU A 138 -19.45 -1.96 -5.55
C LEU A 138 -19.27 -3.34 -6.19
N LEU A 139 -19.77 -3.55 -7.42
CA LEU A 139 -19.51 -4.79 -8.16
C LEU A 139 -18.02 -5.00 -8.40
N THR A 140 -17.29 -3.95 -8.79
CA THR A 140 -15.84 -4.02 -9.00
C THR A 140 -15.11 -4.34 -7.70
N ILE A 141 -15.48 -3.70 -6.59
CA ILE A 141 -14.92 -3.95 -5.26
C ILE A 141 -15.14 -5.41 -4.85
N ASN A 142 -16.36 -5.93 -5.00
CA ASN A 142 -16.68 -7.32 -4.68
C ASN A 142 -15.85 -8.31 -5.51
N GLN A 143 -15.65 -8.04 -6.81
CA GLN A 143 -14.79 -8.87 -7.65
C GLN A 143 -13.34 -8.83 -7.15
N GLN A 144 -12.82 -7.65 -6.81
CA GLN A 144 -11.46 -7.51 -6.27
C GLN A 144 -11.31 -8.21 -4.91
N GLU A 145 -12.31 -8.14 -4.02
CA GLU A 145 -12.31 -8.85 -2.73
C GLU A 145 -12.27 -10.38 -2.92
N SER A 146 -13.05 -10.91 -3.87
CA SER A 146 -13.02 -12.33 -4.22
C SER A 146 -11.64 -12.75 -4.75
N SER A 147 -11.06 -11.99 -5.68
CA SER A 147 -9.71 -12.28 -6.21
C SER A 147 -8.64 -12.18 -5.12
N LEU A 148 -8.77 -11.22 -4.19
CA LEU A 148 -7.87 -11.08 -3.05
C LEU A 148 -7.93 -12.31 -2.14
N LYS A 149 -9.13 -12.78 -1.82
CA LYS A 149 -9.33 -14.00 -1.01
C LYS A 149 -8.68 -15.23 -1.66
N LYS A 150 -8.85 -15.40 -2.97
CA LYS A 150 -8.20 -16.50 -3.72
C LYS A 150 -6.68 -16.40 -3.68
N ALA A 151 -6.14 -15.19 -3.81
CA ALA A 151 -4.70 -14.95 -3.70
C ALA A 151 -4.17 -15.28 -2.30
N ASP A 152 -4.92 -14.91 -1.26
CA ASP A 152 -4.60 -15.23 0.13
C ASP A 152 -4.59 -16.75 0.40
N GLU A 153 -5.59 -17.48 -0.10
CA GLU A 153 -5.66 -18.94 0.02
C GLU A 153 -4.47 -19.61 -0.67
N LEU A 154 -4.12 -19.14 -1.88
CA LEU A 154 -2.96 -19.63 -2.62
C LEU A 154 -1.66 -19.37 -1.85
N LEU A 155 -1.46 -18.14 -1.37
CA LEU A 155 -0.26 -17.80 -0.62
C LEU A 155 -0.17 -18.57 0.70
N ASN A 156 -1.26 -18.77 1.44
CA ASN A 156 -1.28 -19.60 2.64
C ASN A 156 -0.78 -21.02 2.36
N LYS A 157 -1.30 -21.65 1.31
CA LYS A 157 -0.88 -23.00 0.93
C LYS A 157 0.62 -23.05 0.58
N VAL A 158 1.13 -22.04 -0.12
CA VAL A 158 2.55 -21.99 -0.49
C VAL A 158 3.40 -21.72 0.73
N VAL A 159 3.02 -20.77 1.59
CA VAL A 159 3.66 -20.46 2.88
C VAL A 159 3.73 -21.68 3.77
N ASP A 160 2.64 -22.45 3.90
CA ASP A 160 2.64 -23.67 4.71
C ASP A 160 3.65 -24.69 4.16
N ARG A 161 3.67 -24.89 2.84
CA ARG A 161 4.64 -25.79 2.18
C ARG A 161 6.08 -25.30 2.35
N THR A 162 6.34 -24.00 2.23
CA THR A 162 7.69 -23.44 2.40
C THR A 162 8.14 -23.53 3.84
N THR A 163 7.26 -23.19 4.78
CA THR A 163 7.55 -23.26 6.21
C THR A 163 7.87 -24.68 6.63
N LYS A 164 7.12 -25.70 6.17
CA LYS A 164 7.43 -27.11 6.43
C LYS A 164 8.80 -27.55 5.90
N LYS A 165 9.23 -26.94 4.79
CA LYS A 165 10.52 -27.26 4.16
C LYS A 165 11.69 -26.57 4.86
N LEU A 166 11.52 -25.31 5.28
CA LEU A 166 12.57 -24.50 5.90
C LEU A 166 12.70 -24.77 7.41
N TYR A 167 11.58 -25.05 8.07
CA TYR A 167 11.45 -25.21 9.52
C TYR A 167 10.75 -26.54 9.86
N PRO A 168 11.41 -27.70 9.65
CA PRO A 168 10.80 -29.01 9.93
C PRO A 168 10.54 -29.26 11.42
N GLU A 169 11.25 -28.55 12.30
CA GLU A 169 11.09 -28.64 13.77
C GLU A 169 9.96 -27.75 14.30
N LEU A 170 9.32 -26.94 13.45
CA LEU A 170 8.25 -26.04 13.85
C LEU A 170 6.96 -26.82 14.14
N ASP A 171 6.33 -26.54 15.28
CA ASP A 171 5.01 -27.06 15.59
C ASP A 171 3.92 -26.25 14.85
N PHE A 172 3.31 -26.88 13.84
CA PHE A 172 2.24 -26.28 13.05
C PHE A 172 0.92 -26.16 13.81
N GLU A 173 0.70 -26.98 14.85
CA GLU A 173 -0.51 -26.93 15.67
C GLU A 173 -0.49 -25.73 16.62
N GLN A 174 0.71 -25.29 17.00
CA GLN A 174 0.91 -24.12 17.87
C GLN A 174 1.19 -22.82 17.10
N THR A 175 1.16 -22.83 15.76
CA THR A 175 1.40 -21.63 14.96
C THR A 175 0.21 -21.22 14.12
N THR A 176 -0.04 -19.91 14.01
CA THR A 176 -1.11 -19.38 13.17
C THR A 176 -0.64 -19.16 11.74
N ALA A 177 -1.58 -19.04 10.79
CA ALA A 177 -1.24 -18.72 9.41
C ALA A 177 -0.59 -17.32 9.27
N ALA A 178 -0.97 -16.37 10.14
CA ALA A 178 -0.38 -15.03 10.17
C ALA A 178 1.08 -15.08 10.64
N GLU A 179 1.35 -15.81 11.74
CA GLU A 179 2.72 -16.02 12.23
C GLU A 179 3.62 -16.67 11.16
N ARG A 180 3.11 -17.67 10.44
CA ARG A 180 3.87 -18.31 9.36
C ARG A 180 4.15 -17.38 8.19
N ARG A 181 3.24 -16.46 7.87
CA ARG A 181 3.47 -15.43 6.84
C ARG A 181 4.58 -14.47 7.27
N GLU A 182 4.52 -13.96 8.49
CA GLU A 182 5.54 -13.05 9.03
C GLU A 182 6.89 -13.73 9.15
N LEU A 183 6.95 -14.98 9.62
CA LEU A 183 8.19 -15.75 9.67
C LEU A 183 8.84 -15.87 8.29
N ILE A 184 8.06 -16.14 7.24
CA ILE A 184 8.58 -16.19 5.87
C ILE A 184 9.01 -14.80 5.36
N LYS A 185 8.32 -13.71 5.74
CA LYS A 185 8.76 -12.35 5.43
C LYS A 185 10.11 -12.04 6.08
N GLU A 186 10.29 -12.33 7.37
CA GLU A 186 11.57 -12.14 8.06
C GLU A 186 12.69 -12.99 7.45
N THR A 187 12.42 -14.26 7.18
CA THR A 187 13.36 -15.19 6.50
C THR A 187 13.82 -14.62 5.16
N ASN A 188 12.90 -14.01 4.39
CA ASN A 188 13.21 -13.43 3.09
C ASN A 188 13.98 -12.11 3.22
N SER A 189 13.60 -11.28 4.20
CA SER A 189 14.24 -9.99 4.47
C SER A 189 15.67 -10.16 4.93
N GLU A 190 15.92 -11.08 5.87
CA GLU A 190 17.26 -11.33 6.42
C GLU A 190 18.07 -12.32 5.57
N GLN A 191 17.42 -13.01 4.62
CA GLN A 191 18.02 -14.05 3.78
C GLN A 191 18.65 -15.21 4.59
N THR A 192 18.12 -15.48 5.79
CA THR A 192 18.63 -16.45 6.75
C THR A 192 17.50 -17.38 7.23
N ILE A 193 17.84 -18.64 7.49
CA ILE A 193 16.91 -19.62 8.09
C ILE A 193 17.23 -19.71 9.58
N PHE A 194 16.30 -19.29 10.43
CA PHE A 194 16.44 -19.28 11.88
C PHE A 194 16.41 -20.71 12.47
N LYS A 195 17.15 -20.97 13.55
CA LYS A 195 17.22 -22.31 14.16
C LYS A 195 17.24 -22.26 15.69
N GLY A 196 16.75 -23.32 16.33
CA GLY A 196 16.84 -23.49 17.78
C GLY A 196 16.22 -22.34 18.56
N SER A 197 16.99 -21.73 19.46
CA SER A 197 16.53 -20.62 20.31
C SER A 197 16.17 -19.37 19.51
N GLU A 198 16.87 -19.08 18.41
CA GLU A 198 16.61 -17.92 17.56
C GLU A 198 15.23 -18.01 16.91
N LEU A 199 14.85 -19.20 16.40
CA LEU A 199 13.52 -19.41 15.83
C LEU A 199 12.41 -19.17 16.87
N ASN A 200 12.61 -19.63 18.10
CA ASN A 200 11.64 -19.44 19.18
C ASN A 200 11.49 -17.96 19.56
N GLU A 201 12.60 -17.22 19.66
CA GLU A 201 12.61 -15.78 19.93
C GLU A 201 11.88 -15.00 18.82
N ARG A 202 12.15 -15.31 17.55
CA ARG A 202 11.45 -14.67 16.42
C ARG A 202 9.96 -14.94 16.46
N LEU A 203 9.53 -16.17 16.74
CA LEU A 203 8.10 -16.48 16.86
C LEU A 203 7.43 -15.77 18.04
N MET A 204 8.15 -15.53 19.15
CA MET A 204 7.64 -14.73 20.25
C MET A 204 7.47 -13.26 19.83
N ASN A 205 8.47 -12.67 19.18
CA ASN A 205 8.39 -11.29 18.69
C ASN A 205 7.25 -11.11 17.67
N ILE A 206 7.12 -12.05 16.72
CA ILE A 206 6.04 -12.06 15.73
C ILE A 206 4.67 -12.13 16.42
N ARG A 207 4.53 -12.96 17.47
CA ARG A 207 3.28 -13.06 18.23
C ARG A 207 2.93 -11.77 18.93
N ASP A 208 3.91 -11.13 19.56
CA ASP A 208 3.72 -9.85 20.25
C ASP A 208 3.32 -8.73 19.27
N ASP A 209 3.91 -8.71 18.06
CA ASP A 209 3.59 -7.73 17.02
C ASP A 209 2.20 -7.93 16.37
N LEU A 210 1.64 -9.15 16.47
CA LEU A 210 0.33 -9.49 15.91
C LEU A 210 -0.85 -9.26 16.89
N LEU A 211 -0.58 -9.03 18.18
CA LEU A 211 -1.56 -8.76 19.23
C LEU A 211 -1.95 -7.28 19.32
#